data_AF-A0A533TEY4-F1
#
_entry.id   AF-A0A533TEY4-F1
#
_cell.length_a   1.000
_cell.length_b   1.000
_cell.length_c   1.000
_cell.angle_alpha   90.00
_cell.angle_beta   90.00
_cell.angle_gamma   90.00
#
_symmetry.space_group_name_H-M   'P 1'
#
loop_
_entity.id
_entity.type
_entity.pdbx_description
1 polymer ?
#
loop_
_entity_poly.entity_id
_entity_poly.type
_entity_poly.pdbx_seq_one_letter_code
_entity_poly.pdbx_strand_id
1 'polypeptide(L)'
;MDTDHKEFLAAAHLKFSKFKELSEQSGPDVAWEKMLEGFPEQQQHRMSPFIANATLAEGFTKAIPFFKSAGMEMEVVDISNNHMDAALEIQKVCPYLEICKEHGFDTPCHVICEMDVEATHRAFPEMKGEILSRQAFGSCVCLFKYERKAKC
;
A
#
# COMPACT_ATOMS: atom_id res chain seq x y z
N MET A 1 -8.95 19.61 -9.01
CA MET A 1 -8.35 18.48 -9.76
C MET A 1 -6.82 18.45 -9.68
N ASP A 2 -6.15 19.45 -9.11
CA ASP A 2 -4.66 19.55 -9.07
C ASP A 2 -4.07 19.53 -7.64
N THR A 3 -4.92 19.55 -6.60
CA THR A 3 -4.51 19.65 -5.19
C THR A 3 -4.23 18.27 -4.58
N ASP A 4 -5.17 17.34 -4.72
CA ASP A 4 -5.10 15.99 -4.13
C ASP A 4 -3.91 15.18 -4.67
N HIS A 5 -3.56 15.37 -5.95
CA HIS A 5 -2.38 14.75 -6.58
C HIS A 5 -1.07 15.20 -5.90
N LYS A 6 -0.93 16.51 -5.67
CA LYS A 6 0.28 17.10 -5.07
C LYS A 6 0.43 16.71 -3.61
N GLU A 7 -0.67 16.63 -2.86
CA GLU A 7 -0.66 16.20 -1.47
C GLU A 7 -0.22 14.74 -1.31
N PHE A 8 -0.68 13.87 -2.20
CA PHE A 8 -0.33 12.45 -2.16
C PHE A 8 1.15 12.20 -2.51
N LEU A 9 1.66 12.84 -3.57
CA LEU A 9 3.08 12.74 -3.88
C LEU A 9 3.95 13.37 -2.79
N ALA A 10 3.52 14.51 -2.22
CA ALA A 10 4.21 15.14 -1.09
C ALA A 10 4.29 14.21 0.13
N ALA A 11 3.22 13.45 0.43
CA ALA A 11 3.24 12.44 1.49
C ALA A 11 4.27 11.34 1.21
N ALA A 12 4.44 10.92 -0.04
CA ALA A 12 5.48 9.95 -0.42
C ALA A 12 6.90 10.52 -0.21
N HIS A 13 7.17 11.76 -0.66
CA HIS A 13 8.49 12.40 -0.41
C HIS A 13 8.77 12.51 1.10
N LEU A 14 7.77 12.87 1.91
CA LEU A 14 7.91 12.94 3.36
C LEU A 14 8.21 11.57 3.97
N LYS A 15 7.53 10.50 3.50
CA LYS A 15 7.74 9.13 3.99
C LYS A 15 9.18 8.65 3.72
N PHE A 16 9.69 8.87 2.51
CA PHE A 16 11.09 8.55 2.16
C PHE A 16 12.10 9.38 2.96
N SER A 17 11.91 10.70 3.04
CA SER A 17 12.80 11.59 3.78
C SER A 17 12.87 11.21 5.26
N LYS A 18 11.72 10.96 5.90
CA LYS A 18 11.64 10.55 7.30
C LYS A 18 12.30 9.19 7.54
N PHE A 19 12.04 8.20 6.68
CA PHE A 19 12.67 6.89 6.83
C PHE A 19 14.19 6.97 6.69
N LYS A 20 14.70 7.76 5.74
CA LYS A 20 16.14 8.00 5.57
C LYS A 20 16.76 8.61 6.82
N GLU A 21 16.17 9.69 7.34
CA GLU A 21 16.64 10.35 8.55
C GLU A 21 16.69 9.38 9.73
N LEU A 22 15.61 8.64 9.97
CA LEU A 22 15.53 7.67 11.08
C LEU A 22 16.54 6.52 10.91
N SER A 23 16.78 6.10 9.67
CA SER A 23 17.74 5.04 9.35
C SER A 23 19.17 5.48 9.63
N GLU A 24 19.51 6.73 9.29
CA GLU A 24 20.83 7.32 9.59
C GLU A 24 21.03 7.50 11.11
N GLN A 25 19.98 7.83 11.85
CA GLN A 25 20.05 8.06 13.30
C GLN A 25 20.08 6.77 14.13
N SER A 26 19.30 5.75 13.75
CA SER A 26 19.04 4.58 14.60
C SER A 26 19.13 3.22 13.91
N GLY A 27 19.51 3.18 12.63
CA GLY A 27 19.54 1.98 11.82
C GLY A 27 18.19 1.67 11.16
N PRO A 28 18.19 0.91 10.05
CA PRO A 28 16.99 0.69 9.23
C PRO A 28 15.89 -0.07 9.95
N ASP A 29 16.23 -1.08 10.77
CA ASP A 29 15.24 -1.89 11.49
C ASP A 29 14.49 -1.06 12.55
N VAL A 30 15.19 -0.18 13.27
CA VAL A 30 14.57 0.71 14.25
C VAL A 30 13.76 1.79 13.55
N ALA A 31 14.26 2.31 12.42
CA ALA A 31 13.53 3.26 11.59
C ALA A 31 12.22 2.66 11.07
N TRP A 32 12.24 1.39 10.66
CA TRP A 32 11.07 0.66 10.21
C TRP A 32 9.97 0.62 11.27
N GLU A 33 10.30 0.16 12.48
CA GLU A 33 9.33 0.09 13.56
C GLU A 33 8.81 1.47 13.97
N LYS A 34 9.67 2.49 14.02
CA LYS A 34 9.25 3.89 14.27
C LYS A 34 8.32 4.44 13.19
N MET A 35 8.51 4.03 11.93
CA MET A 35 7.61 4.42 10.84
C MET A 35 6.25 3.72 10.94
N LEU A 36 6.18 2.57 11.59
CA LEU A 36 4.95 1.83 11.83
C LEU A 36 4.20 2.28 13.10
N GLU A 37 4.81 3.06 13.99
CA GLU A 37 4.11 3.62 15.14
C GLU A 37 2.92 4.49 14.71
N GLY A 38 1.71 4.12 15.15
CA GLY A 38 0.47 4.83 14.80
C GLY A 38 -0.02 4.59 13.36
N PHE A 39 0.72 3.85 12.54
CA PHE A 39 0.35 3.61 11.15
C PHE A 39 -0.74 2.54 10.98
N PRO A 40 -0.73 1.41 11.73
CA PRO A 40 -1.85 0.46 11.73
C PRO A 40 -3.19 1.10 12.06
N GLU A 41 -3.27 2.00 13.04
CA GLU A 41 -4.51 2.68 13.41
C GLU A 41 -5.02 3.59 12.28
N GLN A 42 -4.09 4.28 11.59
CA GLN A 42 -4.42 5.08 10.40
C GLN A 42 -4.92 4.19 9.26
N GLN A 43 -4.28 3.04 9.02
CA GLN A 43 -4.74 2.10 8.00
C GLN A 43 -6.11 1.53 8.32
N GLN A 44 -6.34 1.17 9.59
CA GLN A 44 -7.64 0.72 10.04
C GLN A 44 -8.71 1.78 9.77
N HIS A 45 -8.46 3.03 10.12
CA HIS A 45 -9.39 4.14 9.91
C HIS A 45 -9.69 4.37 8.42
N ARG A 46 -8.66 4.31 7.56
CA ARG A 46 -8.79 4.54 6.11
C ARG A 46 -9.50 3.40 5.40
N MET A 47 -9.19 2.15 5.74
CA MET A 47 -9.68 0.98 5.01
C MET A 47 -11.05 0.52 5.51
N SER A 48 -11.34 0.61 6.81
CA SER A 48 -12.57 0.08 7.41
C SER A 48 -13.86 0.52 6.70
N PRO A 49 -14.04 1.80 6.31
CA PRO A 49 -15.24 2.24 5.60
C PRO A 49 -15.50 1.50 4.28
N PHE A 50 -14.44 1.00 3.63
CA PHE A 50 -14.53 0.33 2.34
C PHE A 50 -14.72 -1.18 2.46
N ILE A 51 -14.10 -1.82 3.47
CA ILE A 51 -14.04 -3.28 3.57
C ILE A 51 -14.87 -3.88 4.71
N ALA A 52 -15.44 -3.06 5.60
CA ALA A 52 -16.20 -3.58 6.75
C ALA A 52 -17.50 -4.28 6.34
N ASN A 53 -18.20 -3.80 5.32
CA ASN A 53 -19.50 -4.34 4.89
C ASN A 53 -19.53 -4.66 3.39
N ALA A 54 -18.38 -5.00 2.82
CA ALA A 54 -18.22 -5.35 1.41
C ALA A 54 -17.16 -6.45 1.28
N THR A 55 -17.12 -7.12 0.13
CA THR A 55 -15.96 -7.94 -0.25
C THR A 55 -14.72 -7.06 -0.38
N LEU A 56 -13.53 -7.65 -0.29
CA LEU A 56 -12.27 -6.95 -0.53
C LEU A 56 -12.24 -6.34 -1.93
N ALA A 57 -12.71 -7.08 -2.94
CA ALA A 57 -12.74 -6.60 -4.32
C ALA A 57 -13.63 -5.36 -4.48
N GLU A 58 -14.83 -5.36 -3.91
CA GLU A 58 -15.72 -4.19 -3.93
C GLU A 58 -15.13 -3.00 -3.15
N GLY A 59 -14.55 -3.25 -1.98
CA GLY A 59 -13.93 -2.22 -1.15
C GLY A 59 -12.76 -1.55 -1.86
N PHE A 60 -11.85 -2.33 -2.42
CA PHE A 60 -10.67 -1.82 -3.13
C PHE A 60 -11.04 -1.14 -4.44
N THR A 61 -12.06 -1.63 -5.16
CA THR A 61 -12.59 -0.97 -6.36
C THR A 61 -13.06 0.46 -6.06
N LYS A 62 -13.66 0.69 -4.89
CA LYS A 62 -14.09 2.05 -4.46
C LYS A 62 -12.92 2.99 -4.20
N ALA A 63 -11.73 2.48 -3.91
CA ALA A 63 -10.53 3.27 -3.69
C ALA A 63 -9.80 3.67 -5.00
N ILE A 64 -10.09 3.02 -6.14
CA ILE A 64 -9.43 3.30 -7.43
C ILE A 64 -9.44 4.79 -7.81
N PRO A 65 -10.54 5.55 -7.70
CA PRO A 65 -10.54 6.97 -8.07
C PRO A 65 -9.54 7.81 -7.28
N PHE A 66 -9.33 7.48 -5.99
CA PHE A 66 -8.34 8.15 -5.14
C PHE A 66 -6.94 7.90 -5.67
N PHE A 67 -6.56 6.64 -5.92
CA PHE A 67 -5.25 6.30 -6.50
C PHE A 67 -5.05 6.86 -7.91
N LYS A 68 -6.12 6.93 -8.72
CA LYS A 68 -6.07 7.57 -10.03
C LYS A 68 -5.73 9.06 -9.94
N SER A 69 -6.27 9.76 -8.95
CA SER A 69 -5.89 11.15 -8.68
C SER A 69 -4.42 11.30 -8.26
N ALA A 70 -3.82 10.25 -7.69
CA ALA A 70 -2.39 10.17 -7.37
C ALA A 70 -1.50 9.78 -8.57
N GLY A 71 -2.05 9.65 -9.78
CA GLY A 71 -1.28 9.26 -10.97
C GLY A 71 -0.99 7.75 -11.05
N MET A 72 -1.69 6.94 -10.25
CA MET A 72 -1.63 5.48 -10.38
C MET A 72 -2.69 4.99 -11.36
N GLU A 73 -2.36 3.94 -12.09
CA GLU A 73 -3.35 3.17 -12.85
C GLU A 73 -3.47 1.79 -12.20
N MET A 74 -4.69 1.45 -11.77
CA MET A 74 -4.96 0.26 -10.98
C MET A 74 -6.20 -0.47 -11.50
N GLU A 75 -6.19 -1.78 -11.31
CA GLU A 75 -7.30 -2.69 -11.57
C GLU A 75 -7.45 -3.63 -10.38
N VAL A 76 -8.68 -4.02 -10.05
CA VAL A 76 -8.96 -4.95 -8.96
C VAL A 76 -9.68 -6.16 -9.55
N VAL A 77 -9.19 -7.36 -9.23
CA VAL A 77 -9.78 -8.63 -9.65
C VAL A 77 -10.27 -9.37 -8.42
N ASP A 78 -11.56 -9.72 -8.41
CA ASP A 78 -12.10 -10.62 -7.41
C ASP A 78 -11.62 -12.04 -7.67
N ILE A 79 -10.96 -12.63 -6.67
CA ILE A 79 -10.48 -14.01 -6.70
C ILE A 79 -11.11 -14.84 -5.57
N SER A 80 -12.21 -14.36 -4.98
CA SER A 80 -12.94 -15.02 -3.90
C SER A 80 -13.43 -16.40 -4.32
N ASN A 81 -13.08 -17.40 -3.53
CA ASN A 81 -13.50 -18.80 -3.70
C ASN A 81 -13.25 -19.56 -2.39
N ASN A 82 -13.73 -20.81 -2.28
CA ASN A 82 -13.41 -21.70 -1.16
C ASN A 82 -13.62 -21.08 0.24
N HIS A 83 -14.70 -20.33 0.43
CA HIS A 83 -15.03 -19.61 1.67
C HIS A 83 -14.01 -18.52 2.08
N MET A 84 -13.27 -17.99 1.11
CA MET A 84 -12.36 -16.85 1.26
C MET A 84 -12.89 -15.65 0.48
N ASP A 85 -12.83 -14.48 1.13
CA ASP A 85 -12.99 -13.16 0.50
C ASP A 85 -11.58 -12.70 0.11
N ALA A 86 -11.30 -12.60 -1.19
CA ALA A 86 -9.96 -12.36 -1.70
C ALA A 86 -9.95 -11.49 -2.96
N ALA A 87 -8.95 -10.62 -3.05
CA ALA A 87 -8.78 -9.71 -4.17
C ALA A 87 -7.32 -9.61 -4.61
N LEU A 88 -7.12 -9.39 -5.91
CA LEU A 88 -5.86 -8.93 -6.47
C LEU A 88 -5.97 -7.44 -6.80
N GLU A 89 -5.02 -6.65 -6.32
CA GLU A 89 -4.78 -5.31 -6.84
C GLU A 89 -3.64 -5.36 -7.85
N ILE A 90 -3.92 -4.93 -9.07
CA ILE A 90 -2.97 -4.86 -10.18
C ILE A 90 -2.65 -3.40 -10.45
N GLN A 91 -1.45 -2.97 -10.10
CA GLN A 91 -0.99 -1.62 -10.36
C GLN A 91 -0.12 -1.60 -11.62
N LYS A 92 -0.62 -0.90 -12.64
CA LYS A 92 -0.01 -0.74 -13.97
C LYS A 92 0.98 0.41 -14.03
N VAL A 93 0.79 1.45 -13.20
CA VAL A 93 1.68 2.60 -13.12
C VAL A 93 2.03 2.89 -11.67
N CYS A 94 3.34 2.92 -11.36
CA CYS A 94 3.86 3.25 -10.05
C CYS A 94 4.61 4.59 -10.07
N PRO A 95 4.05 5.69 -9.53
CA PRO A 95 4.71 6.99 -9.51
C PRO A 95 5.94 7.01 -8.57
N TYR A 96 6.02 6.07 -7.63
CA TYR A 96 7.08 6.05 -6.63
C TYR A 96 8.43 5.58 -7.14
N LEU A 97 8.48 4.94 -8.31
CA LEU A 97 9.73 4.46 -8.92
C LEU A 97 10.72 5.59 -9.18
N GLU A 98 10.23 6.78 -9.54
CA GLU A 98 11.08 7.94 -9.74
C GLU A 98 11.31 8.71 -8.43
N ILE A 99 10.27 8.86 -7.60
CA ILE A 99 10.36 9.58 -6.32
C ILE A 99 11.42 8.96 -5.39
N CYS A 100 11.52 7.63 -5.31
CA CYS A 100 12.47 7.00 -4.39
C CYS A 100 13.92 7.33 -4.72
N LYS A 101 14.24 7.53 -6.01
CA LYS A 101 15.59 7.87 -6.47
C LYS A 101 16.05 9.24 -6.00
N GLU A 102 15.13 10.20 -5.93
CA GLU A 102 15.40 11.55 -5.40
C GLU A 102 15.86 11.53 -3.94
N HIS A 103 15.47 10.48 -3.19
CA HIS A 103 15.86 10.28 -1.80
C HIS A 103 17.05 9.32 -1.64
N GLY A 104 17.54 8.74 -2.74
CA GLY A 104 18.69 7.82 -2.75
C GLY A 104 18.33 6.35 -2.49
N PHE A 105 17.09 5.94 -2.76
CA PHE A 105 16.67 4.54 -2.69
C PHE A 105 16.60 3.91 -4.08
N ASP A 106 17.10 2.67 -4.19
CA ASP A 106 17.02 1.89 -5.43
C ASP A 106 15.59 1.45 -5.77
N THR A 107 14.77 1.20 -4.74
CA THR A 107 13.38 0.79 -4.92
C THR A 107 12.45 1.47 -3.91
N PRO A 108 11.18 1.74 -4.28
CA PRO A 108 10.20 2.35 -3.37
C PRO A 108 9.55 1.32 -2.44
N CYS A 109 9.67 0.03 -2.75
CA CYS A 109 8.78 -1.01 -2.24
C CYS A 109 8.86 -1.19 -0.72
N HIS A 110 10.06 -1.10 -0.14
CA HIS A 110 10.25 -1.25 1.30
C HIS A 110 9.50 -0.16 2.06
N VAL A 111 9.79 1.11 1.77
CA VAL A 111 9.23 2.27 2.48
C VAL A 111 7.74 2.48 2.21
N ILE A 112 7.28 2.14 1.00
CA ILE A 112 5.87 2.34 0.64
C ILE A 112 5.08 1.05 0.87
N CYS A 113 5.20 0.11 -0.05
CA CYS A 113 4.28 -1.01 -0.18
C CYS A 113 4.40 -2.04 0.95
N GLU A 114 5.63 -2.39 1.34
CA GLU A 114 5.86 -3.35 2.42
C GLU A 114 5.37 -2.79 3.76
N MET A 115 5.63 -1.50 4.04
CA MET A 115 5.08 -0.84 5.23
C MET A 115 3.54 -0.78 5.19
N ASP A 116 2.94 -0.50 4.04
CA ASP A 116 1.48 -0.43 3.91
C ASP A 116 0.83 -1.81 4.14
N VAL A 117 1.45 -2.89 3.62
CA VAL A 117 1.02 -4.28 3.85
C VAL A 117 1.20 -4.68 5.31
N GLU A 118 2.34 -4.35 5.93
CA GLU A 118 2.61 -4.63 7.33
C GLU A 118 1.64 -3.88 8.26
N ALA A 119 1.43 -2.59 8.01
CA ALA A 119 0.45 -1.79 8.77
C ALA A 119 -0.97 -2.34 8.61
N THR A 120 -1.32 -2.79 7.40
CA THR A 120 -2.61 -3.44 7.12
C THR A 120 -2.75 -4.76 7.89
N HIS A 121 -1.71 -5.59 7.93
CA HIS A 121 -1.70 -6.83 8.69
C HIS A 121 -1.87 -6.58 10.19
N ARG A 122 -1.16 -5.58 10.75
CA ARG A 122 -1.31 -5.17 12.16
C ARG A 122 -2.71 -4.61 12.46
N ALA A 123 -3.32 -3.91 11.50
CA ALA A 123 -4.65 -3.30 11.62
C ALA A 123 -5.81 -4.31 11.52
N PHE A 124 -5.64 -5.35 10.70
CA PHE A 124 -6.64 -6.38 10.41
C PHE A 124 -5.98 -7.76 10.51
N PRO A 125 -5.81 -8.32 11.72
CA PRO A 125 -5.10 -9.59 11.93
C PRO A 125 -5.73 -10.79 11.20
N GLU A 126 -7.01 -10.70 10.84
CA GLU A 126 -7.74 -11.71 10.06
C GLU A 126 -7.46 -11.65 8.56
N MET A 127 -6.82 -10.58 8.09
CA MET A 127 -6.49 -10.34 6.69
C MET A 127 -5.00 -10.57 6.45
N LYS A 128 -4.71 -11.29 5.37
CA LYS A 128 -3.36 -11.54 4.89
C LYS A 128 -3.13 -10.73 3.62
N GLY A 129 -2.16 -9.83 3.63
CA GLY A 129 -1.66 -9.11 2.46
C GLY A 129 -0.32 -9.70 1.98
N GLU A 130 -0.10 -9.74 0.67
CA GLU A 130 1.11 -10.26 0.05
C GLU A 130 1.46 -9.49 -1.22
N ILE A 131 2.74 -9.21 -1.45
CA ILE A 131 3.22 -8.58 -2.68
C ILE A 131 3.77 -9.68 -3.59
N LEU A 132 3.03 -10.02 -4.65
CA LEU A 132 3.35 -11.13 -5.55
C LEU A 132 4.32 -10.73 -6.68
N SER A 133 4.30 -9.47 -7.08
CA SER A 133 5.11 -8.95 -8.19
C SER A 133 5.34 -7.46 -8.00
N ARG A 134 6.45 -6.94 -8.52
CA ARG A 134 6.87 -5.55 -8.34
C ARG A 134 7.56 -5.02 -9.59
N GLN A 135 7.11 -3.87 -10.08
CA GLN A 135 7.76 -3.18 -11.20
C GLN A 135 9.21 -2.82 -10.90
N ALA A 136 9.53 -2.48 -9.65
CA ALA A 136 10.89 -2.17 -9.21
C ALA A 136 11.89 -3.33 -9.43
N PHE A 137 11.41 -4.57 -9.61
CA PHE A 137 12.22 -5.75 -9.90
C PHE A 137 11.98 -6.31 -11.32
N GLY A 138 11.62 -5.44 -12.27
CA GLY A 138 11.54 -5.77 -13.69
C GLY A 138 10.24 -6.42 -14.15
N SER A 139 9.23 -6.52 -13.29
CA SER A 139 7.89 -6.99 -13.69
C SER A 139 7.10 -5.89 -14.42
N CYS A 140 6.14 -6.27 -15.26
CA CYS A 140 5.31 -5.29 -15.99
C CYS A 140 4.31 -4.55 -15.07
N VAL A 141 3.89 -5.18 -13.98
CA VAL A 141 2.90 -4.66 -13.03
C VAL A 141 3.30 -5.03 -11.60
N CYS A 142 2.88 -4.21 -10.63
CA CYS A 142 2.87 -4.65 -9.23
C CYS A 142 1.58 -5.43 -8.97
N LEU A 143 1.67 -6.58 -8.29
CA LEU A 143 0.50 -7.34 -7.86
C LEU A 143 0.49 -7.48 -6.35
N PHE A 144 -0.63 -7.12 -5.75
CA PHE A 144 -0.91 -7.31 -4.33
C PHE A 144 -2.08 -8.27 -4.19
N LYS A 145 -1.94 -9.26 -3.31
CA LYS A 145 -3.02 -10.17 -2.96
C LYS A 145 -3.44 -9.90 -1.52
N TYR A 146 -4.74 -9.75 -1.32
CA TYR A 146 -5.33 -9.71 0.01
C TYR A 146 -6.38 -10.80 0.13
N GLU A 147 -6.39 -11.50 1.25
CA GLU A 147 -7.37 -12.54 1.55
C GLU A 147 -7.75 -12.56 3.03
N ARG A 148 -9.03 -12.85 3.30
CA ARG A 148 -9.56 -13.10 4.64
C ARG A 148 -10.68 -14.14 4.57
N LYS A 149 -11.13 -14.65 5.72
CA LYS A 149 -12.32 -15.51 5.76
C LYS A 149 -13.53 -14.72 5.28
N ALA A 150 -14.33 -15.33 4.40
CA ALA A 150 -15.58 -14.73 3.97
C ALA A 150 -16.52 -14.54 5.17
N LYS A 151 -17.24 -13.42 5.21
CA LYS A 151 -18.28 -13.21 6.23
C LYS A 151 -19.47 -14.09 5.87
N CYS A 152 -19.86 -14.98 6.78
CA CYS A 152 -21.04 -15.83 6.66
C CYS A 152 -22.33 -15.01 6.70
#